data_AF-A0A7C4NTL5-F1
#
_entry.id   AF-A0A7C4NTL5-F1
#
_cell.length_a   1.000
_cell.length_b   1.000
_cell.length_c   1.000
_cell.angle_alpha   90.00
_cell.angle_beta   90.00
_cell.angle_gamma   90.00
#
_symmetry.space_group_name_H-M   'P 1'
#
loop_
_entity.id
_entity.type
_entity.pdbx_description
1 polymer ?
#
loop_
_entity_poly.entity_id
_entity_poly.type
_entity_poly.pdbx_seq_one_letter_code
_entity_poly.pdbx_strand_id
1 'polypeptide(L)'
;MLVKVIKEFYKTSKKDLLAVIFQSLRIEVNKELENLKNALQKLPDVLKSSGRIVVISFHSLEDRIVKTSFKNDPRIKVLTKKPITPSEEEIKRNPRARSAKMRVGEKI
;
A
#
# COMPACT_ATOMS: atom_id res chain seq x y z
N MET A 1 -13.85 22.20 12.25
CA MET A 1 -13.05 21.38 11.30
C MET A 1 -12.37 20.27 12.09
N LEU A 2 -12.43 19.01 11.62
CA LEU A 2 -12.00 17.80 12.35
C LEU A 2 -10.61 17.90 13.01
N VAL A 3 -9.67 18.61 12.37
CA VAL A 3 -8.33 18.87 12.94
C VAL A 3 -8.39 19.60 14.28
N LYS A 4 -9.30 20.57 14.46
CA LYS A 4 -9.46 21.31 15.72
C LYS A 4 -9.91 20.37 16.85
N VAL A 5 -10.91 19.52 16.57
CA VAL A 5 -11.45 18.53 17.51
C VAL A 5 -10.36 17.54 17.95
N ILE A 6 -9.58 17.00 16.99
CA ILE A 6 -8.50 16.05 17.32
C ILE A 6 -7.43 16.71 18.19
N LYS A 7 -7.03 17.96 17.89
CA LYS A 7 -6.03 18.69 18.67
C LYS A 7 -6.49 18.97 20.10
N GLU A 8 -7.77 19.33 20.26
CA GLU A 8 -8.38 19.57 21.58
C GLU A 8 -8.47 18.27 22.40
N PHE A 9 -8.91 17.17 21.80
CA PHE A 9 -9.08 15.89 22.48
C PHE A 9 -7.75 15.25 22.90
N TYR A 10 -6.76 15.20 21.99
CA TYR A 10 -5.45 14.60 22.28
C TYR A 10 -4.45 15.58 22.91
N LYS A 11 -4.85 16.84 23.14
CA LYS A 11 -4.00 17.94 23.67
C LYS A 11 -2.62 17.97 23.02
N THR A 12 -2.54 17.78 21.71
CA THR A 12 -1.25 17.63 21.00
C THR A 12 -1.25 18.30 19.64
N SER A 13 -0.08 18.84 19.29
CA SER A 13 0.23 19.42 17.99
C SER A 13 1.16 18.53 17.15
N LYS A 14 1.48 17.31 17.62
CA LYS A 14 2.41 16.40 16.93
C LYS A 14 1.87 16.04 15.54
N LYS A 15 2.59 16.49 14.51
CA LYS A 15 2.27 16.26 13.10
C LYS A 15 2.15 14.76 12.77
N ASP A 16 2.97 13.93 13.38
CA ASP A 16 2.98 12.48 13.16
C ASP A 16 1.69 11.80 13.65
N LEU A 17 1.15 12.24 14.78
CA LEU A 17 -0.11 11.69 15.28
C LEU A 17 -1.27 12.05 14.36
N LEU A 18 -1.35 13.31 13.92
CA LEU A 18 -2.37 13.73 12.96
C LEU A 18 -2.25 12.94 11.64
N ALA A 19 -1.04 12.71 11.14
CA ALA A 19 -0.84 11.91 9.94
C ALA A 19 -1.38 10.48 10.08
N VAL A 20 -1.14 9.83 11.23
CA VAL A 20 -1.65 8.47 11.52
C VAL A 20 -3.18 8.45 11.65
N ILE A 21 -3.78 9.43 12.34
CA ILE A 21 -5.24 9.50 12.50
C ILE A 21 -5.93 9.73 11.15
N PHE A 22 -5.43 10.65 10.33
CA PHE A 22 -6.03 10.87 9.01
C PHE A 22 -5.79 9.69 8.08
N GLN A 23 -4.67 8.98 8.19
CA GLN A 23 -4.43 7.74 7.47
C GLN A 23 -5.44 6.65 7.88
N SER A 24 -5.68 6.44 9.17
CA SER A 24 -6.64 5.42 9.63
C SER A 24 -8.07 5.73 9.20
N LEU A 25 -8.49 6.99 9.29
CA LEU A 25 -9.79 7.43 8.79
C LEU A 25 -9.93 7.21 7.28
N ARG A 26 -8.90 7.56 6.51
CA ARG A 26 -8.89 7.36 5.05
C ARG A 26 -9.04 5.88 4.68
N ILE A 27 -8.28 5.02 5.37
CA ILE A 27 -8.32 3.57 5.20
C ILE A 27 -9.72 3.03 5.49
N GLU A 28 -10.31 3.42 6.62
CA GLU A 28 -11.60 2.90 7.08
C GLU A 28 -12.74 3.38 6.16
N VAL A 29 -12.83 4.69 5.92
CA VAL A 29 -13.91 5.28 5.12
C VAL A 29 -13.93 4.73 3.69
N ASN A 30 -12.76 4.51 3.09
CA ASN A 30 -12.66 4.00 1.72
C ASN A 30 -12.50 2.47 1.66
N LYS A 31 -12.55 1.78 2.80
CA LYS A 31 -12.32 0.32 2.91
C LYS A 31 -11.06 -0.15 2.16
N GLU A 32 -9.99 0.65 2.21
CA GLU A 32 -8.82 0.51 1.31
C GLU A 32 -8.19 -0.89 1.40
N LEU A 33 -8.01 -1.39 2.63
CA LEU A 33 -7.36 -2.70 2.86
C LEU A 33 -8.24 -3.87 2.44
N GLU A 34 -9.56 -3.77 2.61
CA GLU A 34 -10.51 -4.80 2.19
C GLU A 34 -10.55 -4.86 0.66
N ASN A 35 -10.68 -3.71 0.00
CA ASN A 35 -10.67 -3.60 -1.45
C ASN A 35 -9.36 -4.14 -2.05
N LEU A 36 -8.21 -3.82 -1.44
CA LEU A 36 -6.91 -4.36 -1.86
C LEU A 36 -6.86 -5.88 -1.77
N LYS A 37 -7.30 -6.47 -0.64
CA LYS A 37 -7.33 -7.93 -0.48
C LYS A 37 -8.23 -8.60 -1.51
N ASN A 38 -9.43 -8.06 -1.71
CA ASN A 38 -10.40 -8.56 -2.67
C ASN A 38 -9.87 -8.49 -4.11
N ALA A 39 -9.19 -7.40 -4.47
CA ALA A 39 -8.54 -7.27 -5.76
C ALA A 39 -7.43 -8.31 -5.95
N LEU A 40 -6.51 -8.42 -4.97
CA LEU A 40 -5.38 -9.36 -5.04
C LEU A 40 -5.82 -10.83 -5.15
N GLN A 41 -6.95 -11.19 -4.56
CA GLN A 41 -7.51 -12.54 -4.67
C GLN A 41 -8.03 -12.85 -6.08
N LYS A 42 -8.65 -11.86 -6.74
CA LYS A 42 -9.34 -12.00 -8.03
C LYS A 42 -8.45 -11.72 -9.25
N LEU A 43 -7.43 -10.88 -9.09
CA LEU A 43 -6.52 -10.48 -10.18
C LEU A 43 -5.85 -11.67 -10.90
N PRO A 44 -5.40 -12.73 -10.21
CA PRO A 44 -4.85 -13.90 -10.89
C PRO A 44 -5.86 -14.56 -11.84
N ASP A 45 -7.16 -14.53 -11.54
CA ASP A 45 -8.16 -15.23 -12.37
C ASP A 45 -8.40 -14.55 -13.72
N VAL A 46 -8.20 -13.24 -13.79
CA VAL A 46 -8.43 -12.45 -15.03
C VAL A 46 -7.19 -12.31 -15.90
N LEU A 47 -6.01 -12.72 -15.41
CA LEU A 47 -4.76 -12.65 -16.16
C LEU A 47 -4.58 -13.87 -17.08
N LYS A 48 -3.92 -13.68 -18.22
CA LYS A 48 -3.36 -14.77 -19.02
C LYS A 48 -2.13 -15.36 -18.30
N SER A 49 -1.75 -16.60 -18.63
CA SER A 49 -0.47 -17.15 -18.18
C SER A 49 0.67 -16.21 -18.58
N SER A 50 1.69 -16.09 -17.73
CA SER A 50 2.77 -15.10 -17.81
C SER A 50 2.35 -13.62 -17.69
N GLY A 51 1.06 -13.34 -17.43
CA GLY A 51 0.57 -11.99 -17.15
C GLY A 51 1.11 -11.46 -15.82
N ARG A 52 1.39 -10.16 -15.72
CA ARG A 52 2.02 -9.57 -14.52
C ARG A 52 1.06 -8.69 -13.74
N ILE A 53 1.13 -8.81 -12.42
CA ILE A 53 0.53 -7.90 -11.44
C ILE A 53 1.64 -7.00 -10.90
N VAL A 54 1.49 -5.69 -11.06
CA VAL A 54 2.37 -4.69 -10.45
C VAL A 54 1.55 -3.89 -9.45
N VAL A 55 2.02 -3.85 -8.20
CA VAL A 55 1.36 -3.08 -7.12
C VAL A 55 2.36 -2.12 -6.50
N ILE A 56 1.96 -0.86 -6.35
CA ILE A 56 2.70 0.17 -5.62
C ILE A 56 1.90 0.51 -4.36
N SER A 57 2.53 0.35 -3.21
CA SER A 57 1.96 0.63 -1.89
C SER A 57 2.69 1.79 -1.22
N PHE A 58 2.00 2.59 -0.41
CA PHE A 58 2.57 3.79 0.24
C PHE A 58 2.68 3.66 1.74
N HIS A 59 2.05 2.65 2.35
CA HIS A 59 2.21 2.38 3.77
C HIS A 59 2.41 0.90 4.09
N SER A 60 2.83 0.62 5.32
CA SER A 60 3.28 -0.71 5.74
C SER A 60 2.17 -1.77 5.77
N LEU A 61 0.91 -1.36 5.99
CA LEU A 61 -0.23 -2.29 5.99
C LEU A 61 -0.53 -2.81 4.57
N GLU A 62 -0.58 -1.92 3.57
CA GLU A 62 -0.73 -2.29 2.16
C GLU A 62 0.42 -3.20 1.69
N ASP A 63 1.68 -2.79 1.90
CA ASP A 63 2.85 -3.58 1.47
C ASP A 63 2.85 -4.99 2.08
N ARG A 64 2.43 -5.10 3.34
CA ARG A 64 2.30 -6.39 4.02
C ARG A 64 1.22 -7.25 3.38
N ILE A 65 0.06 -6.69 3.05
CA ILE A 65 -1.02 -7.41 2.37
C ILE A 65 -0.53 -7.92 1.02
N VAL A 66 0.06 -7.05 0.19
CA VAL A 66 0.60 -7.44 -1.13
C VAL A 66 1.64 -8.55 -0.99
N LYS A 67 2.60 -8.39 -0.07
CA LYS A 67 3.65 -9.38 0.19
C LYS A 67 3.07 -10.74 0.55
N THR A 68 2.11 -10.77 1.47
CA THR A 68 1.50 -12.01 1.96
C THR A 68 0.63 -12.65 0.88
N SER A 69 -0.18 -11.87 0.16
CA SER A 69 -1.02 -12.38 -0.94
C SER A 69 -0.17 -13.00 -2.05
N PHE A 70 0.88 -12.32 -2.51
CA PHE A 70 1.77 -12.88 -3.55
C PHE A 70 2.51 -14.12 -3.07
N LYS A 71 2.91 -14.19 -1.80
CA LYS A 71 3.62 -15.35 -1.26
C LYS A 71 2.73 -16.58 -1.11
N ASN A 72 1.46 -16.38 -0.75
CA ASN A 72 0.56 -17.47 -0.38
C ASN A 72 -0.34 -17.93 -1.54
N ASP A 73 -0.34 -17.23 -2.67
CA ASP A 73 -1.13 -17.62 -3.84
C ASP A 73 -0.32 -18.52 -4.79
N PRO A 74 -0.66 -19.81 -4.94
CA PRO A 74 0.09 -20.74 -5.79
C PRO A 74 0.00 -20.40 -7.28
N ARG A 75 -0.94 -19.54 -7.69
CA ARG A 75 -1.10 -19.08 -9.08
C ARG A 75 -0.08 -18.00 -9.44
N ILE A 76 0.65 -17.45 -8.45
CA ILE A 76 1.54 -16.31 -8.61
C ILE A 76 2.99 -16.70 -8.30
N LYS A 77 3.86 -16.45 -9.26
CA LYS A 77 5.31 -16.44 -9.11
C LYS A 77 5.78 -15.05 -8.67
N VAL A 78 6.39 -14.94 -7.50
CA VAL A 78 6.92 -13.66 -7.00
C VAL A 78 8.20 -13.29 -7.74
N LEU A 79 8.20 -12.14 -8.44
CA LEU A 79 9.38 -11.65 -9.16
C LEU A 79 10.26 -10.73 -8.31
N THR A 80 9.67 -10.00 -7.35
CA THR A 80 10.39 -9.09 -6.46
C THR A 80 10.41 -9.60 -5.01
N LYS A 81 11.51 -10.26 -4.60
CA LYS A 81 11.67 -10.75 -3.21
C LYS A 81 11.66 -9.61 -2.19
N LYS A 82 12.37 -8.52 -2.50
CA LYS A 82 12.33 -7.24 -1.78
C LYS A 82 11.53 -6.23 -2.61
N PRO A 83 10.78 -5.30 -1.98
CA PRO A 83 10.09 -4.27 -2.74
C PRO A 83 11.11 -3.36 -3.43
N ILE A 84 10.77 -2.89 -4.63
CA ILE A 84 11.53 -1.86 -5.32
C ILE A 84 11.10 -0.50 -4.73
N THR A 85 12.08 0.30 -4.33
CA THR A 85 11.88 1.63 -3.72
C THR A 85 12.34 2.72 -4.67
N PRO A 86 11.79 3.95 -4.56
CA PRO A 86 12.22 5.07 -5.39
C PRO A 86 13.70 5.41 -5.16
N SER A 87 14.31 6.05 -6.16
CA SER A 87 15.65 6.63 -6.01
C SER A 87 15.59 7.98 -5.28
N GLU A 88 16.73 8.45 -4.76
CA GLU A 88 16.83 9.78 -4.14
C GLU A 88 16.43 10.91 -5.10
N GLU A 89 16.79 10.78 -6.38
CA GLU A 89 16.39 11.73 -7.44
C GLU A 89 14.88 11.76 -7.63
N GLU A 90 14.23 10.58 -7.62
CA GLU A 90 12.78 10.48 -7.71
C GLU A 90 12.11 11.12 -6.50
N ILE A 91 12.62 10.89 -5.29
CA ILE A 91 12.08 11.49 -4.06
C ILE A 91 12.23 13.02 -4.09
N LYS A 92 13.35 13.54 -4.59
CA LYS A 92 13.59 14.98 -4.70
C LYS A 92 12.60 15.62 -5.68
N ARG A 93 12.33 14.97 -6.82
CA ARG A 93 11.37 15.42 -7.83
C ARG A 93 9.91 15.21 -7.41
N ASN A 94 9.64 14.15 -6.64
CA ASN A 94 8.31 13.76 -6.17
C ASN A 94 8.39 13.29 -4.71
N PRO A 95 8.27 14.21 -3.73
CA PRO A 95 8.33 13.86 -2.31
C PRO A 95 7.27 12.84 -1.86
N ARG A 96 6.15 12.72 -2.59
CA ARG A 96 5.11 11.71 -2.30
C ARG A 96 5.55 10.28 -2.60
N ALA A 97 6.57 10.10 -3.44
CA ALA A 97 7.13 8.80 -3.76
C ALA A 97 7.93 8.20 -2.60
N ARG A 98 8.39 9.00 -1.63
CA ARG A 98 9.30 8.58 -0.53
C ARG A 98 8.93 7.25 0.15
N SER A 99 7.65 6.95 0.31
CA SER A 99 7.18 5.74 0.99
C SER A 99 6.71 4.63 0.04
N ALA A 100 6.83 4.83 -1.27
CA ALA A 100 6.41 3.90 -2.29
C ALA A 100 7.23 2.61 -2.24
N LYS A 101 6.52 1.49 -2.33
CA LYS A 101 7.06 0.14 -2.40
C LYS A 101 6.36 -0.61 -3.52
N MET A 102 7.11 -0.94 -4.56
CA MET A 102 6.62 -1.68 -5.70
C MET A 102 6.90 -3.18 -5.56
N ARG A 103 5.90 -4.01 -5.84
CA ARG A 103 6.04 -5.47 -5.93
C ARG A 103 5.46 -5.98 -7.24
N VAL A 104 6.10 -7.03 -7.77
CA VAL A 104 5.69 -7.68 -9.02
C VAL A 104 5.48 -9.17 -8.80
N GLY A 105 4.33 -9.66 -9.24
CA GLY A 105 3.98 -11.08 -9.35
C GLY A 105 3.63 -11.43 -10.79
N GLU A 106 3.91 -12.65 -11.21
CA GLU A 106 3.59 -13.18 -12.54
C GLU A 106 2.65 -14.37 -12.39
N LYS A 107 1.58 -14.42 -13.18
CA LYS A 107 0.68 -15.56 -13.23
C LYS A 107 1.37 -16.74 -13.88
N ILE A 108 1.31 -17.89 -13.22
CA ILE A 108 1.73 -19.19 -13.75
C ILE A 108 0.62 -19.72 -14.65
#